data_AF-G8TMM9-F1
#
_entry.id   AF-G8TMM9-F1
#
_cell.length_a   1.000
_cell.length_b   1.000
_cell.length_c   1.000
_cell.angle_alpha   90.00
_cell.angle_beta   90.00
_cell.angle_gamma   90.00
#
_symmetry.space_group_name_H-M   'P 1'
#
loop_
_entity.id
_entity.type
_entity.pdbx_description
1 polymer ?
#
loop_
_entity_poly.entity_id
_entity_poly.type
_entity_poly.pdbx_seq_one_letter_code
_entity_poly.pdbx_strand_id
1 'polypeptide(L)'
;MISRFWEGSEIAFLGSGGEWEKGVIRKLQRDSIFIQPSYVRYYLMGTDTITLNTIGFSINDIYAMPKRGMLIDYKNGSFQINRAGGHVHFYWIKSGAIFRYGAAAYLAVALINSINSENKVTGGEVAISAGVFAFGVLLKCLYKPYFKIGRKYHVEVKRIPCI
;
A
#
# COMPACT_ATOMS: atom_id res chain seq x y z
N MET A 1 -0.86 -10.36 -16.42
CA MET A 1 -2.16 -9.95 -15.86
C MET A 1 -2.44 -8.53 -16.35
N ILE A 2 -3.60 -8.30 -16.95
CA ILE A 2 -3.99 -7.01 -17.55
C ILE A 2 -5.10 -6.42 -16.66
N SER A 3 -4.95 -5.16 -16.24
CA SER A 3 -6.01 -4.39 -15.58
C SER A 3 -6.61 -3.42 -16.59
N ARG A 4 -7.94 -3.32 -16.62
CA ARG A 4 -8.68 -2.47 -17.56
C ARG A 4 -9.51 -1.48 -16.75
N PHE A 5 -9.50 -0.23 -17.18
CA PHE A 5 -10.25 0.87 -16.58
C PHE A 5 -11.03 1.59 -17.68
N TRP A 6 -12.18 2.13 -17.35
CA TRP A 6 -13.06 2.89 -18.24
C TRP A 6 -13.58 4.15 -17.55
N GLU A 7 -14.20 5.05 -18.30
CA GLU A 7 -14.80 6.26 -17.72
C GLU A 7 -15.87 5.89 -16.68
N GLY A 8 -15.82 6.53 -15.51
CA GLY A 8 -16.63 6.20 -14.35
C GLY A 8 -16.03 5.14 -13.42
N SER A 9 -14.94 4.45 -13.81
CA SER A 9 -14.22 3.55 -12.90
C SER A 9 -13.23 4.29 -12.01
N GLU A 10 -12.96 3.73 -10.84
CA GLU A 10 -11.97 4.25 -9.90
C GLU A 10 -10.57 3.76 -10.27
N ILE A 11 -9.60 4.67 -10.25
CA ILE A 11 -8.20 4.37 -10.50
C ILE A 11 -7.34 5.00 -9.39
N ALA A 12 -6.25 4.32 -9.07
CA ALA A 12 -5.21 4.87 -8.22
C ALA A 12 -3.84 4.60 -8.81
N PHE A 13 -2.94 5.58 -8.72
CA PHE A 13 -1.58 5.50 -9.22
C PHE A 13 -0.64 6.40 -8.44
N LEU A 14 0.65 6.16 -8.56
CA LEU A 14 1.71 6.99 -8.00
C LEU A 14 2.18 7.93 -9.11
N GLY A 15 2.05 9.23 -8.91
CA GLY A 15 2.56 10.24 -9.83
C GLY A 15 4.08 10.31 -9.84
N SER A 16 4.65 11.00 -10.82
CA SER A 16 6.10 11.25 -10.94
C SER A 16 6.66 12.02 -9.75
N GLY A 17 5.84 12.85 -9.10
CA GLY A 17 6.16 13.56 -7.86
C GLY A 17 6.24 12.67 -6.60
N GLY A 18 5.91 11.38 -6.70
CA GLY A 18 5.98 10.44 -5.57
C GLY A 18 4.76 10.46 -4.66
N GLU A 19 3.71 11.19 -5.02
CA GLU A 19 2.42 11.21 -4.31
C GLU A 19 1.43 10.24 -4.98
N TRP A 20 0.64 9.56 -4.14
CA TRP A 20 -0.45 8.73 -4.66
C TRP A 20 -1.61 9.62 -5.06
N GLU A 21 -2.21 9.28 -6.17
CA GLU A 21 -3.42 9.88 -6.69
C GLU A 21 -4.48 8.80 -6.75
N LYS A 22 -5.71 9.17 -6.37
CA LYS A 22 -6.86 8.28 -6.39
C LYS A 22 -8.10 9.08 -6.76
N GLY A 23 -8.91 8.53 -7.67
CA GLY A 23 -10.16 9.15 -8.04
C GLY A 23 -10.92 8.39 -9.11
N VAL A 24 -12.05 8.94 -9.51
CA VAL A 24 -12.89 8.40 -10.59
C VAL A 24 -12.43 8.97 -11.92
N ILE A 25 -12.25 8.13 -12.93
CA ILE A 25 -11.92 8.56 -14.28
C ILE A 25 -13.12 9.31 -14.87
N ARG A 26 -12.97 10.60 -15.15
CA ARG A 26 -14.02 11.41 -15.80
C ARG A 26 -13.86 11.49 -17.30
N LYS A 27 -12.64 11.40 -17.81
CA LYS A 27 -12.35 11.49 -19.24
C LYS A 27 -11.04 10.79 -19.58
N LEU A 28 -11.03 10.06 -20.69
CA LEU A 28 -9.83 9.45 -21.26
C LEU A 28 -9.45 10.11 -22.59
N GLN A 29 -8.19 10.55 -22.69
CA GLN A 29 -7.59 11.05 -23.92
C GLN A 29 -6.42 10.15 -24.33
N ARG A 30 -5.83 10.41 -25.50
CA ARG A 30 -4.80 9.53 -26.09
C ARG A 30 -3.55 9.41 -25.20
N ASP A 31 -3.18 10.49 -24.53
CA ASP A 31 -1.95 10.68 -23.77
C ASP A 31 -2.18 11.17 -22.33
N SER A 32 -3.44 11.37 -21.95
CA SER A 32 -3.83 11.96 -20.67
C SER A 32 -5.10 11.33 -20.11
N ILE A 33 -5.15 11.30 -18.78
CA ILE A 33 -6.25 10.76 -18.00
C ILE A 33 -6.73 11.86 -17.07
N PHE A 34 -8.03 12.09 -17.05
CA PHE A 34 -8.65 13.06 -16.16
C PHE A 34 -9.36 12.31 -15.05
N ILE A 35 -8.90 12.51 -13.83
CA ILE A 35 -9.50 11.90 -12.65
C ILE A 35 -10.15 12.99 -11.79
N GLN A 36 -11.25 12.64 -11.15
CA GLN A 36 -11.84 13.44 -10.10
C GLN A 36 -11.51 12.78 -8.76
N PRO A 37 -10.58 13.36 -7.98
CA PRO A 37 -10.26 12.83 -6.67
C PRO A 37 -11.44 12.97 -5.72
N SER A 38 -11.61 11.98 -4.85
CA SER A 38 -12.54 12.05 -3.73
C SER A 38 -11.95 11.36 -2.53
N TYR A 39 -12.30 11.87 -1.35
CA TYR A 39 -11.90 11.25 -0.09
C TYR A 39 -13.05 11.28 0.90
N VAL A 40 -13.08 10.25 1.74
CA VAL A 40 -14.10 10.07 2.76
C VAL A 40 -13.55 10.59 4.09
N ARG A 41 -14.30 11.47 4.74
CA ARG A 41 -13.99 12.00 6.07
C ARG A 41 -14.97 11.39 7.07
N TYR A 42 -14.43 10.62 7.99
CA TYR A 42 -15.17 10.07 9.12
C TYR A 42 -15.06 11.04 10.31
N TYR A 43 -16.19 11.34 10.93
CA TYR A 43 -16.27 12.09 12.18
C TYR A 43 -17.31 11.41 13.09
N LEU A 44 -17.33 11.79 14.37
CA LEU A 44 -18.11 11.09 15.40
C LEU A 44 -19.62 10.95 15.08
N MET A 45 -20.18 11.84 14.27
CA MET A 45 -21.61 11.90 13.95
C MET A 45 -21.94 11.54 12.49
N GLY A 46 -20.99 11.02 11.71
CA GLY A 46 -21.28 10.69 10.32
C GLY A 46 -20.07 10.46 9.44
N THR A 47 -20.39 10.23 8.17
CA THR A 47 -19.42 10.04 7.10
C THR A 47 -19.76 11.03 6.00
N ASP A 48 -18.81 11.87 5.63
CA ASP A 48 -18.96 12.83 4.53
C ASP A 48 -17.93 12.53 3.44
N THR A 49 -18.29 12.73 2.18
CA THR A 49 -17.41 12.48 1.03
C THR A 49 -17.16 13.79 0.30
N ILE A 50 -15.91 14.24 0.33
CA ILE A 50 -15.49 15.45 -0.38
C ILE A 50 -15.02 15.04 -1.76
N THR A 51 -15.63 15.64 -2.79
CA THR A 51 -15.19 15.50 -4.19
C THR A 51 -14.45 16.76 -4.59
N LEU A 52 -13.28 16.59 -5.19
CA LEU A 52 -12.46 17.70 -5.65
C LEU A 52 -12.72 17.97 -7.14
N ASN A 53 -12.10 19.04 -7.65
CA ASN A 53 -12.13 19.33 -9.07
C ASN A 53 -11.43 18.24 -9.88
N THR A 54 -11.82 18.09 -11.14
CA THR A 54 -11.17 17.13 -12.04
C THR A 54 -9.77 17.63 -12.40
N ILE A 55 -8.78 16.76 -12.26
CA ILE A 55 -7.36 17.03 -12.53
C ILE A 55 -6.92 16.12 -13.67
N GLY A 56 -6.17 16.68 -14.62
CA GLY A 56 -5.57 15.95 -15.74
C GLY A 56 -4.14 15.52 -15.43
N PHE A 57 -3.82 14.27 -15.76
CA PHE A 57 -2.48 13.71 -15.62
C PHE A 57 -2.02 13.15 -16.97
N SER A 58 -0.74 13.33 -17.32
CA SER A 58 -0.17 12.61 -18.46
C SER A 58 -0.01 11.13 -18.11
N ILE A 59 -0.24 10.25 -19.08
CA ILE A 59 0.04 8.82 -18.93
C ILE A 59 1.53 8.58 -18.59
N ASN A 60 2.42 9.44 -19.10
CA ASN A 60 3.85 9.36 -18.84
C ASN A 60 4.23 9.76 -17.41
N ASP A 61 3.38 10.53 -16.72
CA ASP A 61 3.59 10.91 -15.32
C ASP A 61 3.22 9.79 -14.34
N ILE A 62 2.60 8.71 -14.82
CA ILE A 62 2.25 7.56 -14.01
C ILE A 62 3.51 6.74 -13.73
N TYR A 63 4.06 6.90 -12.52
CA TYR A 63 5.29 6.22 -12.11
C TYR A 63 5.04 4.77 -11.65
N ALA A 64 3.97 4.53 -10.90
CA ALA A 64 3.65 3.18 -10.43
C ALA A 64 2.15 2.97 -10.24
N MET A 65 1.72 1.71 -10.28
CA MET A 65 0.36 1.32 -9.94
C MET A 65 0.34 0.40 -8.72
N PRO A 66 -0.71 0.45 -7.88
CA PRO A 66 -0.82 -0.43 -6.74
C PRO A 66 -1.01 -1.88 -7.22
N LYS A 67 -0.50 -2.85 -6.46
CA LYS A 67 -0.83 -4.26 -6.70
C LYS A 67 -2.34 -4.46 -6.48
N ARG A 68 -2.94 -5.44 -7.17
CA ARG A 68 -4.38 -5.73 -7.04
C ARG A 68 -4.79 -5.89 -5.57
N GLY A 69 -5.86 -5.18 -5.23
CA GLY A 69 -6.51 -5.12 -3.91
C GLY A 69 -5.73 -4.39 -2.81
N MET A 70 -4.58 -3.78 -3.14
CA MET A 70 -4.02 -2.74 -2.27
C MET A 70 -4.94 -1.52 -2.30
N LEU A 71 -5.48 -1.17 -1.14
CA LEU A 71 -6.33 0.01 -0.99
C LEU A 71 -5.45 1.25 -0.81
N ILE A 72 -5.79 2.32 -1.51
CA ILE A 72 -5.22 3.64 -1.31
C ILE A 72 -6.26 4.48 -0.57
N ASP A 73 -5.91 5.04 0.57
CA ASP A 73 -6.79 5.86 1.40
C ASP A 73 -6.16 7.21 1.70
N TYR A 74 -7.00 8.22 1.88
CA TYR A 74 -6.55 9.55 2.29
C TYR A 74 -6.29 9.57 3.79
N LYS A 75 -5.03 9.71 4.19
CA LYS A 75 -4.59 9.79 5.59
C LYS A 75 -3.54 10.86 5.75
N ASN A 76 -3.66 11.67 6.80
CA ASN A 76 -2.71 12.74 7.13
C ASN A 76 -2.45 13.72 5.97
N GLY A 77 -3.51 14.11 5.24
CA GLY A 77 -3.40 15.11 4.17
C GLY A 77 -2.88 14.59 2.83
N SER A 78 -2.67 13.29 2.66
CA SER A 78 -2.24 12.69 1.40
C SER A 78 -2.88 11.32 1.18
N PHE A 79 -3.01 10.91 -0.07
CA PHE A 79 -3.36 9.51 -0.37
C PHE A 79 -2.14 8.61 -0.09
N GLN A 80 -2.39 7.51 0.60
CA GLN A 80 -1.35 6.56 0.98
C GLN A 80 -1.89 5.14 0.88
N ILE A 81 -0.98 4.18 0.64
CA ILE A 81 -1.33 2.76 0.71
C ILE A 81 -1.84 2.44 2.12
N ASN A 82 -3.07 1.97 2.22
CA ASN A 82 -3.64 1.51 3.46
C ASN A 82 -2.97 0.19 3.87
N ARG A 83 -2.15 0.27 4.92
CA ARG A 83 -1.46 -0.88 5.53
C ARG A 83 -2.29 -1.56 6.62
N ALA A 84 -3.42 -0.96 7.02
CA ALA A 84 -4.30 -1.48 8.08
C ALA A 84 -5.27 -2.56 7.58
N GLY A 85 -5.58 -2.61 6.28
CA GLY A 85 -6.38 -3.66 5.65
C GLY A 85 -5.66 -5.01 5.49
N GLY A 86 -4.85 -5.40 6.47
CA GLY A 86 -3.89 -6.51 6.38
C GLY A 86 -4.50 -7.89 6.08
N HIS A 87 -5.79 -8.08 6.39
CA HIS A 87 -6.52 -9.33 6.14
C HIS A 87 -6.72 -9.64 4.64
N VAL A 88 -6.86 -8.63 3.79
CA VAL A 88 -7.20 -8.85 2.37
C VAL A 88 -5.98 -9.32 1.57
N HIS A 89 -4.75 -9.01 2.02
CA HIS A 89 -3.52 -9.31 1.26
C HIS A 89 -2.38 -9.95 2.04
N PHE A 90 -2.61 -10.33 3.30
CA PHE A 90 -1.58 -10.82 4.22
C PHE A 90 -0.38 -9.88 4.28
N TYR A 91 -0.64 -8.57 4.27
CA TYR A 91 0.41 -7.54 4.26
C TYR A 91 1.39 -7.71 5.43
N TRP A 92 0.87 -8.02 6.62
CA TRP A 92 1.63 -8.31 7.84
C TRP A 92 2.61 -9.48 7.71
N ILE A 93 2.28 -10.51 6.94
CA ILE A 93 3.19 -11.63 6.62
C ILE A 93 4.21 -11.19 5.57
N LYS A 94 3.75 -10.65 4.44
CA LYS A 94 4.61 -10.29 3.30
C LYS A 94 5.60 -9.18 3.61
N SER A 95 5.21 -8.21 4.45
CA SER A 95 6.08 -7.13 4.94
C SER A 95 6.94 -7.54 6.14
N GLY A 96 6.86 -8.81 6.56
CA GLY A 96 7.54 -9.36 7.72
C GLY A 96 7.22 -8.66 9.04
N ALA A 97 6.09 -7.97 9.14
CA ALA A 97 5.67 -7.28 10.35
C ALA A 97 5.40 -8.27 11.49
N ILE A 98 4.75 -9.40 11.19
CA ILE A 98 4.47 -10.44 12.19
C ILE A 98 5.76 -11.02 12.78
N PHE A 99 6.77 -11.26 11.95
CA PHE A 99 8.05 -11.80 12.41
C PHE A 99 8.81 -10.79 13.28
N ARG A 100 8.79 -9.50 12.90
CA ARG A 100 9.45 -8.45 13.68
C ARG A 100 8.78 -8.23 15.04
N TYR A 101 7.45 -8.09 15.05
CA TYR A 101 6.71 -7.89 16.30
C TYR A 101 6.67 -9.15 17.16
N GLY A 102 6.52 -10.32 16.54
CA GLY A 102 6.56 -11.61 17.24
C GLY A 102 7.92 -11.87 17.89
N ALA A 103 9.03 -11.63 17.18
CA ALA A 103 10.36 -11.76 17.75
C ALA A 103 10.61 -10.76 18.89
N ALA A 104 10.18 -9.51 18.71
CA ALA A 104 10.31 -8.49 19.76
C ALA A 104 9.48 -8.85 21.01
N ALA A 105 8.25 -9.34 20.82
CA ALA A 105 7.38 -9.78 21.92
C ALA A 105 7.96 -11.01 22.64
N TYR A 106 8.46 -12.00 21.90
CA TYR A 106 9.07 -13.20 22.48
C TYR A 106 10.30 -12.85 23.32
N LEU A 107 11.19 -12.00 22.80
CA LEU A 107 12.36 -11.52 23.54
C LEU A 107 11.96 -10.70 24.77
N ALA A 108 10.94 -9.85 24.66
CA ALA A 108 10.42 -9.08 25.81
C ALA A 108 9.90 -10.00 26.92
N VAL A 109 9.16 -11.06 26.57
CA VAL A 109 8.68 -12.05 27.55
C VAL A 109 9.84 -12.80 28.19
N ALA A 110 10.83 -13.24 27.41
CA ALA A 110 12.03 -13.89 27.96
C ALA A 110 12.78 -12.98 28.95
N LEU A 111 12.95 -11.69 28.61
CA LEU A 111 13.56 -10.71 29.51
C LEU A 111 12.76 -10.50 30.80
N ILE A 112 11.43 -10.36 30.71
CA ILE A 112 10.58 -10.19 31.90
C ILE A 112 10.64 -11.42 32.79
N ASN A 113 10.60 -12.62 32.21
CA ASN A 113 10.73 -13.86 32.96
C ASN A 113 12.10 -13.99 33.64
N SER A 114 13.17 -13.48 33.03
CA SER A 114 14.50 -13.45 33.64
C SER A 114 14.66 -12.42 34.74
N ILE A 115 13.78 -11.41 34.81
CA ILE A 115 13.75 -10.43 35.89
C ILE A 115 12.90 -10.97 37.06
N ASN A 116 11.77 -11.61 36.77
CA ASN A 116 10.80 -12.07 37.77
C ASN A 116 11.05 -13.50 38.28
N SER A 117 11.80 -14.30 37.54
CA SER A 117 12.20 -15.66 37.90
C SER A 117 13.71 -15.74 37.71
N GLU A 118 14.43 -16.52 38.53
CA GLU A 118 15.89 -16.69 38.40
C GLU A 118 16.34 -17.38 37.08
N ASN A 119 15.40 -17.62 36.15
CA ASN A 119 15.64 -18.18 34.83
C ASN A 119 16.33 -17.16 33.93
N LYS A 120 17.66 -17.26 33.79
CA LYS A 120 18.43 -16.39 32.90
C LYS A 120 17.96 -16.56 31.45
N VAL A 121 17.82 -15.43 30.74
CA VAL A 121 17.67 -15.46 29.27
C VAL A 121 18.84 -16.23 28.67
N THR A 122 18.54 -17.24 27.86
CA THR A 122 19.56 -18.04 27.21
C THR A 122 20.03 -17.38 25.92
N GLY A 123 21.31 -17.58 25.56
CA GLY A 123 21.84 -17.10 24.28
C GLY A 123 21.06 -17.65 23.06
N GLY A 124 20.45 -18.83 23.20
CA GLY A 124 19.58 -19.44 22.18
C GLY A 124 18.31 -18.62 21.91
N GLU A 125 17.62 -18.14 22.95
CA GLU A 125 16.40 -17.32 22.81
C GLU A 125 16.69 -15.99 22.11
N VAL A 126 17.83 -15.37 22.45
CA VAL A 126 18.29 -14.13 21.79
C VAL A 126 18.64 -14.40 20.34
N ALA A 127 19.38 -15.49 20.05
CA ALA A 127 19.77 -15.85 18.69
C ALA A 127 18.55 -16.14 17.80
N ILE A 128 17.57 -16.89 18.31
CA ILE A 128 16.32 -17.18 17.59
C ILE A 128 15.54 -15.89 17.32
N SER A 129 15.37 -15.06 18.36
CA SER A 129 14.69 -13.76 18.23
C SER A 129 15.36 -12.86 17.19
N ALA A 130 16.69 -12.76 17.24
CA ALA A 130 17.47 -11.96 16.30
C ALA A 130 17.33 -12.49 14.85
N GLY A 131 17.40 -13.81 14.67
CA GLY A 131 17.23 -14.44 13.35
C GLY A 131 15.84 -14.19 12.76
N VAL A 132 14.77 -14.39 13.54
CA VAL A 132 13.39 -14.15 13.09
C VAL A 132 13.15 -12.66 12.80
N PHE A 133 13.71 -11.77 13.61
CA PHE A 133 13.62 -10.33 13.38
C PHE A 133 14.34 -9.93 12.08
N ALA A 134 15.56 -10.41 11.86
CA ALA A 134 16.34 -10.15 10.65
C ALA A 134 15.62 -10.65 9.39
N PHE A 135 15.03 -11.85 9.45
CA PHE A 135 14.19 -12.37 8.37
C PHE A 135 12.98 -11.46 8.08
N GLY A 136 12.32 -10.96 9.12
CA GLY A 136 11.23 -10.00 8.98
C GLY A 136 11.66 -8.65 8.36
N VAL A 137 12.88 -8.17 8.66
CA VAL A 137 13.46 -6.98 8.02
C VAL A 137 13.75 -7.25 6.54
N LEU A 138 14.31 -8.41 6.22
CA LEU A 138 14.58 -8.82 4.84
C LEU A 138 13.29 -8.87 3.99
N LEU A 139 12.22 -9.45 4.53
CA LEU A 139 10.91 -9.44 3.87
C LEU A 139 10.37 -8.03 3.63
N LYS A 140 10.53 -7.12 4.60
CA LYS A 140 10.14 -5.71 4.44
C LYS A 140 10.89 -5.05 3.28
N CYS A 141 12.18 -5.32 3.12
CA CYS A 141 13.00 -4.77 2.03
C CYS A 141 12.61 -5.33 0.66
N LEU A 142 12.23 -6.60 0.59
CA LEU A 142 11.82 -7.25 -0.66
C LEU A 142 10.39 -6.91 -1.08
N TYR A 143 9.51 -6.64 -0.12
CA TYR A 143 8.10 -6.42 -0.40
C TYR A 143 7.81 -5.03 -0.97
N LYS A 144 7.51 -4.99 -2.27
CA LYS A 144 6.99 -3.79 -2.95
C LYS A 144 5.48 -3.91 -3.14
N PRO A 145 4.65 -3.00 -2.57
CA PRO A 145 3.19 -3.02 -2.72
C PRO A 145 2.68 -2.45 -4.05
N TYR A 146 3.59 -2.07 -4.95
CA TYR A 146 3.27 -1.46 -6.23
C TYR A 146 4.09 -2.09 -7.37
N PHE A 147 3.61 -1.91 -8.60
CA PHE A 147 4.34 -2.19 -9.82
C PHE A 147 4.81 -0.87 -10.43
N LYS A 148 6.12 -0.73 -10.62
CA LYS A 148 6.70 0.42 -11.32
C LYS A 148 6.37 0.33 -12.81
N ILE A 149 5.80 1.40 -13.36
CA ILE A 149 5.54 1.58 -14.79
C ILE A 149 6.88 1.92 -15.47
N GLY A 150 7.11 1.34 -16.64
CA GLY A 150 8.37 1.43 -17.36
C GLY A 150 8.46 0.33 -18.43
N ARG A 151 9.64 -0.26 -18.62
CA ARG A 151 9.85 -1.24 -19.72
C ARG A 151 8.95 -2.48 -19.64
N LYS A 152 8.69 -2.98 -18.43
CA LYS A 152 7.91 -4.23 -18.23
C LYS A 152 6.40 -4.01 -18.16
N TYR A 153 5.98 -2.85 -17.66
CA TYR A 153 4.57 -2.51 -17.45
C TYR A 153 4.30 -1.16 -18.09
N HIS A 154 3.40 -1.12 -19.06
CA HIS A 154 2.98 0.10 -19.76
C HIS A 154 1.49 0.33 -19.54
N VAL A 155 1.10 1.60 -19.63
CA VAL A 155 -0.30 2.03 -19.61
C VAL A 155 -0.63 2.49 -21.01
N GLU A 156 -1.72 1.97 -21.57
CA GLU A 156 -2.20 2.34 -22.91
C GLU A 156 -3.68 2.70 -22.82
N VAL A 157 -4.06 3.80 -23.46
CA VAL A 157 -5.47 4.15 -23.66
C VAL A 157 -5.92 3.62 -25.02
N LYS A 158 -6.90 2.72 -24.99
CA LYS A 158 -7.53 2.17 -26.19
C LYS A 158 -8.94 2.71 -26.31
N ARG A 159 -9.28 3.29 -27.46
CA ARG A 159 -10.68 3.56 -27.80
C ARG A 159 -11.30 2.27 -28.27
N ILE A 160 -12.43 1.91 -27.69
CA ILE A 160 -13.26 0.83 -28.22
C ILE A 160 -14.13 1.47 -29.30
N PRO A 161 -14.02 1.07 -30.58
CA PRO A 161 -14.94 1.54 -31.59
C PRO A 161 -16.36 1.09 -31.22
N CYS A 162 -17.31 2.01 -31.22
CA CYS A 162 -18.72 1.64 -31.15
C CYS A 162 -19.05 0.82 -32.41
N ILE A 163 -19.63 -0.37 -32.20
CA ILE A 163 -20.17 -1.23 -33.27
C ILE A 163 -21.63 -0.83 -33.48
#